data_AF-A0A177DAT6-F1
#
_entry.id   AF-A0A177DAT6-F1
#
_cell.length_a   1.000
_cell.length_b   1.000
_cell.length_c   1.000
_cell.angle_alpha   90.00
_cell.angle_beta   90.00
_cell.angle_gamma   90.00
#
_symmetry.space_group_name_H-M   'P 1'
#
loop_
_entity.id
_entity.type
_entity.pdbx_description
1 polymer ?
#
loop_
_entity_poly.entity_id
_entity_poly.type
_entity_poly.pdbx_seq_one_letter_code
_entity_poly.pdbx_strand_id
1 'polypeptide(L)'
;MQIMDLQTQLDQLAAQNQAVEDAKAKAEEALQAAQSQRQIDEQLVAEEVEARDRQIHQRDIDIAQLKDTLQRLQEEIARLNQLNNALTDANRNLTNDANERYGQLQSEGQMVHEQWQSSQRELESLRSQYAQLQSEGQAMQQQWQTSQRDLEELRRQHTQMQRGLADAVRDEVGEALDERNAEIDRLTGELATAREQIKNLQKQILASKKPSESFLTVRDEDYFDSACQQLCQHVQQWVLRFSKFSDTRACRLSSEIAADTRLDASTRQKIDTRLDNAILDGSDVDALLADRVRRRDVFMSVVMTMIWEYVFTRYLFGMDREQRQKLKALEKTLSEVGPPRAVAQWRAITLTLLARREPFMQQRAQDTEAVVHEIYSTLSTLLPPPSHLQKQIQESLRNVMRLAVELSIEMRTQRAEYIMLPPLQPEYDTKGDLVAKVTFNASLMNERSGETTSNDELEARGAVVKVVLFPLVVKKGDDFGEGEDEIVVCPAQVLVTGTRSKKVVRVMSGAMSINRPDSRSSRISRVTSVAPPESTIMDYEQGGKNMF
;
A
#
# COMPACT_ATOMS: atom_id res chain seq x y z
N MET A 1 117.24 113.31 -125.16
CA MET A 1 115.92 112.69 -124.94
C MET A 1 116.10 111.63 -123.86
N GLN A 2 115.17 111.56 -122.90
CA GLN A 2 114.72 110.31 -122.24
C GLN A 2 115.76 109.57 -121.37
N ILE A 3 115.75 109.60 -120.04
CA ILE A 3 114.76 109.84 -118.97
C ILE A 3 113.77 108.69 -118.69
N MET A 4 113.18 107.99 -119.66
CA MET A 4 112.20 106.93 -119.31
C MET A 4 112.79 105.54 -119.04
N ASP A 5 113.92 105.17 -119.67
CA ASP A 5 114.44 103.80 -119.55
C ASP A 5 115.22 103.52 -118.25
N LEU A 6 115.55 104.57 -117.49
CA LEU A 6 116.25 104.43 -116.22
C LEU A 6 115.34 103.90 -115.09
N GLN A 7 114.02 103.94 -115.23
CA GLN A 7 113.13 103.56 -114.12
C GLN A 7 112.77 102.08 -114.09
N THR A 8 112.70 101.38 -115.22
CA THR A 8 112.16 100.02 -115.25
C THR A 8 113.20 98.95 -114.90
N GLN A 9 114.48 99.22 -115.12
CA GLN A 9 115.55 98.24 -114.82
C GLN A 9 115.95 98.18 -113.34
N LEU A 10 115.60 99.19 -112.55
CA LEU A 10 115.94 99.25 -111.12
C LEU A 10 115.08 98.29 -110.27
N ASP A 11 113.81 98.10 -110.62
CA ASP A 11 112.84 97.37 -109.78
C ASP A 11 112.87 95.84 -110.00
N GLN A 12 113.48 95.33 -111.07
CA GLN A 12 113.35 93.91 -111.45
C GLN A 12 114.45 92.97 -110.87
N LEU A 13 115.65 93.46 -110.49
CA LEU A 13 116.75 92.58 -110.03
C LEU A 13 117.03 92.62 -108.52
N ALA A 14 116.52 93.62 -107.80
CA ALA A 14 116.50 93.61 -106.33
C ALA A 14 115.69 92.42 -105.78
N ALA A 15 114.59 92.05 -106.46
CA ALA A 15 113.77 90.88 -106.11
C ALA A 15 114.49 89.54 -106.35
N GLN A 16 115.40 89.46 -107.33
CA GLN A 16 116.23 88.27 -107.55
C GLN A 16 117.33 88.10 -106.50
N ASN A 17 117.85 89.19 -105.92
CA ASN A 17 118.87 89.12 -104.86
C ASN A 17 118.32 88.62 -103.51
N GLN A 18 117.04 88.86 -103.20
CA GLN A 18 116.47 88.42 -101.92
C GLN A 18 116.21 86.91 -101.86
N ALA A 19 115.82 86.30 -102.99
CA ALA A 19 115.46 84.87 -103.04
C ALA A 19 116.66 83.91 -102.97
N VAL A 20 117.87 84.39 -103.27
CA VAL A 20 119.08 83.54 -103.34
C VAL A 20 119.79 83.40 -101.99
N GLU A 21 119.75 84.41 -101.12
CA GLU A 21 120.39 84.34 -99.79
C GLU A 21 119.67 83.36 -98.83
N ASP A 22 118.34 83.33 -98.84
CA ASP A 22 117.56 82.43 -97.96
C ASP A 22 117.77 80.94 -98.30
N ALA A 23 118.13 80.62 -99.54
CA ALA A 23 118.44 79.25 -99.95
C ALA A 23 119.81 78.77 -99.46
N LYS A 24 120.76 79.68 -99.19
CA LYS A 24 122.13 79.33 -98.80
C LYS A 24 122.27 79.01 -97.30
N ALA A 25 121.55 79.73 -96.42
CA ALA A 25 121.67 79.55 -94.97
C ALA A 25 121.20 78.18 -94.45
N LYS A 26 120.17 77.59 -95.05
CA LYS A 26 119.63 76.28 -94.61
C LYS A 26 120.52 75.09 -94.95
N ALA A 27 121.41 75.21 -95.94
CA ALA A 27 122.25 74.10 -96.38
C ALA A 27 123.47 73.87 -95.46
N GLU A 28 123.96 74.91 -94.78
CA GLU A 28 125.16 74.80 -93.93
C GLU A 28 124.87 74.14 -92.55
N GLU A 29 123.65 74.27 -92.01
CA GLU A 29 123.32 73.77 -90.66
C GLU A 29 123.17 72.24 -90.58
N ALA A 30 122.83 71.56 -91.69
CA ALA A 30 122.56 70.13 -91.69
C ALA A 30 123.82 69.23 -91.67
N LEU A 31 125.01 69.73 -92.02
CA LEU A 31 126.19 68.88 -92.25
C LEU A 31 127.03 68.61 -90.99
N GLN A 32 127.06 69.52 -90.02
CA GLN A 32 127.96 69.41 -88.85
C GLN A 32 127.57 68.31 -87.85
N ALA A 33 126.31 67.86 -87.84
CA ALA A 33 125.81 66.89 -86.85
C ALA A 33 126.31 65.43 -87.04
N ALA A 34 126.78 65.04 -88.22
CA ALA A 34 127.06 63.64 -88.54
C ALA A 34 128.42 63.11 -88.07
N GLN A 35 129.40 63.98 -87.78
CA GLN A 35 130.78 63.54 -87.52
C GLN A 35 131.03 63.03 -86.08
N SER A 36 130.26 63.45 -85.08
CA SER A 36 130.57 63.15 -83.66
C SER A 36 130.29 61.70 -83.22
N GLN A 37 129.51 60.91 -83.97
CA GLN A 37 129.03 59.60 -83.51
C GLN A 37 130.05 58.44 -83.63
N ARG A 38 131.07 58.55 -84.49
CA ARG A 38 131.89 57.39 -84.92
C ARG A 38 133.03 56.96 -83.99
N GLN A 39 133.42 57.75 -82.99
CA GLN A 39 134.64 57.49 -82.21
C GLN A 39 134.46 56.56 -81.00
N ILE A 40 133.24 56.11 -80.66
CA ILE A 40 132.95 55.43 -79.38
C ILE A 40 133.09 53.89 -79.45
N ASP A 41 132.97 53.25 -80.62
CA ASP A 41 132.85 51.78 -80.72
C ASP A 41 134.17 50.99 -80.61
N GLU A 42 135.33 51.63 -80.69
CA GLU A 42 136.62 50.92 -80.85
C GLU A 42 137.21 50.36 -79.53
N GLN A 43 136.76 50.80 -78.35
CA GLN A 43 137.41 50.48 -77.06
C GLN A 43 136.98 49.16 -76.36
N LEU A 44 135.94 48.44 -76.82
CA LEU A 44 135.27 47.41 -76.01
C LEU A 44 135.72 45.94 -76.25
N VAL A 45 136.46 45.64 -77.32
CA VAL A 45 136.65 44.26 -77.81
C VAL A 45 137.86 43.52 -77.22
N ALA A 46 138.85 44.21 -76.67
CA ALA A 46 140.14 43.58 -76.35
C ALA A 46 140.16 42.75 -75.04
N GLU A 47 139.17 42.88 -74.15
CA GLU A 47 139.14 42.26 -72.81
C GLU A 47 138.75 40.74 -72.82
N GLU A 48 138.38 40.18 -73.97
CA GLU A 48 137.78 38.84 -74.11
C GLU A 48 138.79 37.66 -74.18
N VAL A 49 140.08 37.95 -74.39
CA VAL A 49 141.14 36.92 -74.55
C VAL A 49 141.39 36.09 -73.28
N GLU A 50 141.43 36.68 -72.08
CA GLU A 50 141.99 36.01 -70.88
C GLU A 50 141.05 35.02 -70.16
N ALA A 51 139.80 34.87 -70.61
CA ALA A 51 138.84 33.99 -69.97
C ALA A 51 138.97 32.50 -70.39
N ARG A 52 139.51 32.23 -71.59
CA ARG A 52 139.35 30.93 -72.26
C ARG A 52 140.33 29.84 -71.78
N ASP A 53 141.56 30.20 -71.44
CA ASP A 53 142.59 29.19 -71.09
C ASP A 53 142.35 28.50 -69.74
N ARG A 54 141.64 29.13 -68.80
CA ARG A 54 141.21 28.51 -67.53
C ARG A 54 140.27 27.30 -67.73
N GLN A 55 139.66 27.16 -68.90
CA GLN A 55 138.70 26.11 -69.20
C GLN A 55 139.37 24.76 -69.52
N ILE A 56 140.63 24.76 -69.95
CA ILE A 56 141.32 23.53 -70.36
C ILE A 56 141.53 22.60 -69.16
N HIS A 57 141.98 23.11 -68.02
CA HIS A 57 142.46 22.26 -66.92
C HIS A 57 141.35 21.47 -66.20
N GLN A 58 140.12 21.98 -66.22
CA GLN A 58 138.96 21.31 -65.63
C GLN A 58 138.66 19.97 -66.33
N ARG A 59 138.93 19.88 -67.64
CA ARG A 59 138.54 18.71 -68.46
C ARG A 59 139.32 17.44 -68.14
N ASP A 60 140.54 17.54 -67.62
CA ASP A 60 141.36 16.37 -67.35
C ASP A 60 140.90 15.61 -66.08
N ILE A 61 140.31 16.31 -65.12
CA ILE A 61 139.77 15.71 -63.88
C ILE A 61 138.54 14.85 -64.18
N ASP A 62 137.69 15.29 -65.11
CA ASP A 62 136.46 14.58 -65.47
C ASP A 62 136.73 13.21 -66.09
N ILE A 63 137.81 13.08 -66.87
CA ILE A 63 138.13 11.84 -67.60
C ILE A 63 138.46 10.69 -66.63
N ALA A 64 139.09 10.96 -65.49
CA ALA A 64 139.47 9.93 -64.53
C ALA A 64 138.25 9.27 -63.85
N GLN A 65 137.21 10.05 -63.53
CA GLN A 65 136.00 9.55 -62.87
C GLN A 65 135.18 8.61 -63.76
N LEU A 66 135.17 8.83 -65.07
CA LEU A 66 134.39 8.01 -66.01
C LEU A 66 134.87 6.56 -66.11
N LYS A 67 136.15 6.27 -65.86
CA LYS A 67 136.65 4.89 -65.96
C LYS A 67 136.18 4.00 -64.82
N ASP A 68 136.15 4.51 -63.59
CA ASP A 68 135.74 3.74 -62.40
C ASP A 68 134.25 3.35 -62.47
N THR A 69 133.42 4.26 -62.99
CA THR A 69 131.98 4.02 -63.16
C THR A 69 131.67 2.89 -64.15
N LEU A 70 132.45 2.75 -65.22
CA LEU A 70 132.22 1.72 -66.25
C LEU A 70 132.40 0.29 -65.73
N GLN A 71 133.37 0.08 -64.83
CA GLN A 71 133.69 -1.26 -64.33
C GLN A 71 132.57 -1.83 -63.44
N ARG A 72 131.97 -1.00 -62.57
CA ARG A 72 130.84 -1.40 -61.72
C ARG A 72 129.61 -1.85 -62.51
N LEU A 73 129.35 -1.21 -63.65
CA LEU A 73 128.17 -1.52 -64.46
C LEU A 73 128.22 -2.92 -65.08
N GLN A 74 129.43 -3.45 -65.37
CA GLN A 74 129.54 -4.75 -66.03
C GLN A 74 129.18 -5.93 -65.10
N GLU A 75 129.52 -5.87 -63.81
CA GLU A 75 129.19 -6.94 -62.85
C GLU A 75 127.69 -7.04 -62.57
N GLU A 76 126.99 -5.91 -62.57
CA GLU A 76 125.54 -5.83 -62.33
C GLU A 76 124.73 -6.60 -63.40
N ILE A 77 125.15 -6.50 -64.66
CA ILE A 77 124.44 -7.07 -65.82
C ILE A 77 124.38 -8.60 -65.74
N ALA A 78 125.47 -9.25 -65.32
CA ALA A 78 125.52 -10.71 -65.23
C ALA A 78 124.53 -11.27 -64.19
N ARG A 79 124.42 -10.59 -63.04
CA ARG A 79 123.51 -10.96 -61.96
C ARG A 79 122.04 -10.86 -62.39
N LEU A 80 121.70 -9.84 -63.17
CA LEU A 80 120.33 -9.62 -63.65
C LEU A 80 119.84 -10.74 -64.58
N ASN A 81 120.69 -11.26 -65.46
CA ASN A 81 120.29 -12.30 -66.41
C ASN A 81 119.87 -13.60 -65.72
N GLN A 82 120.60 -14.02 -64.69
CA GLN A 82 120.30 -15.27 -63.99
C GLN A 82 118.97 -15.21 -63.25
N LEU A 83 118.65 -14.04 -62.67
CA LEU A 83 117.40 -13.80 -61.97
C LEU A 83 116.20 -13.82 -62.94
N ASN A 84 116.37 -13.31 -64.16
CA ASN A 84 115.30 -13.20 -65.14
C ASN A 84 114.79 -14.57 -65.63
N ASN A 85 115.69 -15.54 -65.79
CA ASN A 85 115.31 -16.89 -66.21
C ASN A 85 114.47 -17.61 -65.12
N ALA A 86 114.89 -17.54 -63.86
CA ALA A 86 114.13 -18.16 -62.75
C ALA A 86 112.73 -17.56 -62.59
N LEU A 87 112.58 -16.26 -62.86
CA LEU A 87 111.29 -15.57 -62.82
C LEU A 87 110.32 -16.08 -63.89
N THR A 88 110.83 -16.44 -65.07
CA THR A 88 110.01 -16.82 -66.22
C THR A 88 109.31 -18.16 -65.99
N ASP A 89 110.01 -19.14 -65.43
CA ASP A 89 109.42 -20.46 -65.15
C ASP A 89 108.41 -20.40 -64.00
N ALA A 90 108.68 -19.60 -62.97
CA ALA A 90 107.73 -19.35 -61.89
C ALA A 90 106.42 -18.74 -62.41
N ASN A 91 106.50 -17.80 -63.35
CA ASN A 91 105.32 -17.17 -63.94
C ASN A 91 104.43 -18.14 -64.72
N ARG A 92 105.01 -19.10 -65.44
CA ARG A 92 104.22 -20.08 -66.22
C ARG A 92 103.40 -20.99 -65.33
N ASN A 93 104.00 -21.56 -64.28
CA ASN A 93 103.29 -22.48 -63.40
C ASN A 93 102.18 -21.78 -62.60
N LEU A 94 102.43 -20.55 -62.15
CA LEU A 94 101.40 -19.73 -61.49
C LEU A 94 100.19 -19.48 -62.40
N THR A 95 100.42 -19.23 -63.70
CA THR A 95 99.33 -18.95 -64.65
C THR A 95 98.41 -20.15 -64.84
N ASN A 96 98.96 -21.37 -64.88
CA ASN A 96 98.16 -22.57 -65.10
C ASN A 96 97.31 -22.95 -63.86
N ASP A 97 97.90 -22.93 -62.66
CA ASP A 97 97.15 -23.16 -61.41
C ASP A 97 96.06 -22.10 -61.20
N ALA A 98 96.35 -20.84 -61.56
CA ALA A 98 95.35 -19.77 -61.52
C ALA A 98 94.16 -20.04 -62.46
N ASN A 99 94.41 -20.52 -63.68
CA ASN A 99 93.36 -20.79 -64.66
C ASN A 99 92.43 -21.94 -64.26
N GLU A 100 92.96 -23.04 -63.72
CA GLU A 100 92.14 -24.18 -63.28
C GLU A 100 91.25 -23.81 -62.10
N ARG A 101 91.81 -23.10 -61.11
CA ARG A 101 91.04 -22.57 -59.97
C ARG A 101 89.97 -21.59 -60.42
N TYR A 102 90.29 -20.74 -61.39
CA TYR A 102 89.32 -19.79 -61.93
C TYR A 102 88.12 -20.50 -62.57
N GLY A 103 88.35 -21.58 -63.34
CA GLY A 103 87.29 -22.36 -63.95
C GLY A 103 86.36 -23.05 -62.93
N GLN A 104 86.93 -23.68 -61.90
CA GLN A 104 86.13 -24.30 -60.84
C GLN A 104 85.31 -23.27 -60.07
N LEU A 105 85.95 -22.17 -59.65
CA LEU A 105 85.29 -21.08 -58.92
C LEU A 105 84.15 -20.46 -59.73
N GLN A 106 84.30 -20.34 -61.05
CA GLN A 106 83.26 -19.80 -61.92
C GLN A 106 82.03 -20.72 -61.96
N SER A 107 82.23 -22.05 -62.05
CA SER A 107 81.13 -23.02 -62.06
C SER A 107 80.38 -23.09 -60.72
N GLU A 108 81.12 -23.07 -59.61
CA GLU A 108 80.54 -23.00 -58.26
C GLU A 108 79.79 -21.68 -58.06
N GLY A 109 80.37 -20.57 -58.52
CA GLY A 109 79.73 -19.25 -58.47
C GLY A 109 78.38 -19.22 -59.21
N GLN A 110 78.27 -19.89 -60.35
CA GLN A 110 77.00 -19.99 -61.09
C GLN A 110 75.94 -20.79 -60.34
N MET A 111 76.29 -21.97 -59.80
CA MET A 111 75.32 -22.80 -59.05
C MET A 111 74.85 -22.10 -57.76
N VAL A 112 75.77 -21.46 -57.02
CA VAL A 112 75.42 -20.68 -55.84
C VAL A 112 74.49 -19.52 -56.21
N HIS A 113 74.75 -18.86 -57.33
CA HIS A 113 73.91 -17.76 -57.80
C HIS A 113 72.48 -18.21 -58.14
N GLU A 114 72.32 -19.36 -58.81
CA GLU A 114 71.00 -19.91 -59.13
C GLU A 114 70.21 -20.30 -57.87
N GLN A 115 70.85 -20.99 -56.92
CA GLN A 115 70.22 -21.33 -55.64
C GLN A 115 69.85 -20.09 -54.82
N TRP A 116 70.71 -19.06 -54.87
CA TRP A 116 70.41 -17.79 -54.23
C TRP A 116 69.19 -17.12 -54.86
N GLN A 117 69.07 -17.12 -56.20
CA GLN A 117 67.90 -16.56 -56.87
C GLN A 117 66.61 -17.32 -56.55
N SER A 118 66.64 -18.66 -56.51
CA SER A 118 65.44 -19.44 -56.17
C SER A 118 65.01 -19.18 -54.72
N SER A 119 65.97 -19.17 -53.79
CA SER A 119 65.71 -18.84 -52.39
C SER A 119 65.18 -17.41 -52.23
N GLN A 120 65.69 -16.45 -53.01
CA GLN A 120 65.21 -15.07 -52.98
C GLN A 120 63.75 -14.96 -53.41
N ARG A 121 63.34 -15.67 -54.48
CA ARG A 121 61.93 -15.67 -54.94
C ARG A 121 60.99 -16.32 -53.94
N GLU A 122 61.41 -17.42 -53.31
CA GLU A 122 60.61 -18.06 -52.26
C GLU A 122 60.45 -17.14 -51.04
N LEU A 123 61.53 -16.49 -50.61
CA LEU A 123 61.47 -15.50 -49.53
C LEU A 123 60.55 -14.32 -49.88
N GLU A 124 60.56 -13.86 -51.13
CA GLU A 124 59.69 -12.78 -51.59
C GLU A 124 58.21 -13.20 -51.60
N SER A 125 57.90 -14.41 -52.04
CA SER A 125 56.55 -15.01 -51.94
C SER A 125 56.08 -15.13 -50.50
N LEU A 126 56.92 -15.68 -49.60
CA LEU A 126 56.59 -15.79 -48.17
C LEU A 126 56.41 -14.41 -47.53
N ARG A 127 57.25 -13.44 -47.87
CA ARG A 127 57.11 -12.05 -47.38
C ARG A 127 55.80 -11.43 -47.84
N SER A 128 55.39 -11.66 -49.09
CA SER A 128 54.11 -11.17 -49.62
C SER A 128 52.93 -11.80 -48.87
N GLN A 129 52.96 -13.12 -48.63
CA GLN A 129 51.92 -13.81 -47.86
C GLN A 129 51.87 -13.33 -46.41
N TYR A 130 53.03 -13.15 -45.77
CA TYR A 130 53.12 -12.63 -44.41
C TYR A 130 52.58 -11.19 -44.33
N ALA A 131 52.89 -10.34 -45.32
CA ALA A 131 52.35 -8.98 -45.39
C ALA A 131 50.83 -8.98 -45.57
N GLN A 132 50.28 -9.89 -46.38
CA GLN A 132 48.83 -10.04 -46.53
C GLN A 132 48.17 -10.46 -45.22
N LEU A 133 48.65 -11.53 -44.58
CA LEU A 133 48.14 -12.00 -43.29
C LEU A 133 48.27 -10.93 -42.19
N GLN A 134 49.35 -10.15 -42.21
CA GLN A 134 49.52 -9.03 -41.29
C GLN A 134 48.47 -7.95 -41.54
N SER A 135 48.16 -7.63 -42.81
CA SER A 135 47.12 -6.65 -43.15
C SER A 135 45.71 -7.13 -42.78
N GLU A 136 45.40 -8.42 -42.99
CA GLU A 136 44.13 -9.03 -42.59
C GLU A 136 44.00 -9.08 -41.06
N GLY A 137 45.08 -9.42 -40.35
CA GLY A 137 45.14 -9.37 -38.89
C GLY A 137 44.93 -7.95 -38.35
N GLN A 138 45.53 -6.93 -38.98
CA GLN A 138 45.29 -5.53 -38.63
C GLN A 138 43.85 -5.09 -38.89
N ALA A 139 43.27 -5.47 -40.04
CA ALA A 139 41.89 -5.15 -40.37
C ALA A 139 40.90 -5.80 -39.39
N MET A 140 41.09 -7.08 -39.08
CA MET A 140 40.28 -7.80 -38.09
C MET A 140 40.41 -7.18 -36.69
N GLN A 141 41.62 -6.78 -36.29
CA GLN A 141 41.85 -6.10 -35.03
C GLN A 141 41.15 -4.73 -34.98
N GLN A 142 41.17 -3.97 -36.07
CA GLN A 142 40.45 -2.69 -36.17
C GLN A 142 38.92 -2.89 -36.11
N GLN A 143 38.39 -3.90 -36.80
CA GLN A 143 36.97 -4.26 -36.71
C GLN A 143 36.56 -4.71 -35.31
N TRP A 144 37.41 -5.50 -34.64
CA TRP A 144 37.16 -5.91 -33.27
C TRP A 144 37.19 -4.72 -32.31
N GLN A 145 38.16 -3.81 -32.46
CA GLN A 145 38.23 -2.58 -31.64
C GLN A 145 37.04 -1.65 -31.87
N THR A 146 36.59 -1.49 -33.12
CA THR A 146 35.40 -0.68 -33.42
C THR A 146 34.15 -1.31 -32.84
N SER A 147 33.97 -2.62 -33.02
CA SER A 147 32.85 -3.35 -32.39
C SER A 147 32.85 -3.28 -30.86
N GLN A 148 34.03 -3.33 -30.22
CA GLN A 148 34.14 -3.14 -28.76
C GLN A 148 33.72 -1.73 -28.34
N ARG A 149 34.18 -0.70 -29.05
CA ARG A 149 33.78 0.69 -28.76
C ARG A 149 32.28 0.90 -28.95
N ASP A 150 31.70 0.33 -29.99
CA ASP A 150 30.26 0.42 -30.25
C ASP A 150 29.45 -0.29 -29.16
N LEU A 151 29.90 -1.47 -28.69
CA LEU A 151 29.29 -2.18 -27.57
C LEU A 151 29.42 -1.42 -26.25
N GLU A 152 30.57 -0.81 -25.98
CA GLU A 152 30.78 0.03 -24.81
C GLU A 152 29.89 1.27 -24.84
N GLU A 153 29.77 1.93 -25.99
CA GLU A 153 28.90 3.10 -26.16
C GLU A 153 27.43 2.71 -26.02
N LEU A 154 26.99 1.58 -26.61
CA LEU A 154 25.61 1.10 -26.45
C LEU A 154 25.31 0.71 -25.00
N ARG A 155 26.27 0.08 -24.31
CA ARG A 155 26.15 -0.21 -22.86
C ARG A 155 26.09 1.07 -22.03
N ARG A 156 26.87 2.08 -22.38
CA ARG A 156 26.85 3.39 -21.72
C ARG A 156 25.50 4.08 -21.92
N GLN A 157 24.97 4.08 -23.15
CA GLN A 157 23.66 4.62 -23.48
C GLN A 157 22.55 3.86 -22.76
N HIS A 158 22.57 2.52 -22.74
CA HIS A 158 21.60 1.72 -22.00
C HIS A 158 21.66 2.01 -20.50
N THR A 159 22.86 2.10 -19.91
CA THR A 159 23.04 2.44 -18.50
C THR A 159 22.54 3.86 -18.19
N GLN A 160 22.80 4.81 -19.09
CA GLN A 160 22.33 6.19 -18.97
C GLN A 160 20.81 6.28 -19.08
N MET A 161 20.22 5.60 -20.06
CA MET A 161 18.77 5.54 -20.24
C MET A 161 18.09 4.84 -19.06
N GLN A 162 18.65 3.72 -18.57
CA GLN A 162 18.12 3.00 -17.41
C GLN A 162 18.20 3.83 -16.12
N ARG A 163 19.29 4.59 -15.92
CA ARG A 163 19.39 5.55 -14.80
C ARG A 163 18.39 6.69 -14.96
N GLY A 164 18.32 7.31 -16.13
CA GLY A 164 17.37 8.40 -16.39
C GLY A 164 15.91 7.98 -16.21
N LEU A 165 15.56 6.76 -16.65
CA LEU A 165 14.23 6.20 -16.39
C LEU A 165 14.01 5.90 -14.90
N ALA A 166 14.99 5.35 -14.21
CA ALA A 166 14.88 5.07 -12.78
C ALA A 166 14.76 6.36 -11.94
N ASP A 167 15.47 7.42 -12.32
CA ASP A 167 15.39 8.73 -11.67
C ASP A 167 14.05 9.40 -11.99
N ALA A 168 13.59 9.39 -13.25
CA ALA A 168 12.28 9.93 -13.61
C ALA A 168 11.12 9.21 -12.90
N VAL A 169 11.16 7.88 -12.82
CA VAL A 169 10.17 7.09 -12.07
C VAL A 169 10.25 7.39 -10.57
N ARG A 170 11.46 7.57 -10.01
CA ARG A 170 11.63 7.94 -8.61
C ARG A 170 11.05 9.31 -8.32
N ASP A 171 11.27 10.28 -9.20
CA ASP A 171 10.77 11.65 -9.07
C ASP A 171 9.24 11.66 -9.17
N GLU A 172 8.65 10.97 -10.16
CA GLU A 172 7.19 10.86 -10.32
C GLU A 172 6.53 10.15 -9.12
N VAL A 173 7.15 9.07 -8.61
CA VAL A 173 6.70 8.39 -7.38
C VAL A 173 6.88 9.30 -6.16
N GLY A 174 7.95 10.08 -6.10
CA GLY A 174 8.21 11.05 -5.03
C GLY A 174 7.15 12.15 -4.99
N GLU A 175 6.88 12.79 -6.12
CA GLU A 175 5.84 13.82 -6.25
C GLU A 175 4.45 13.27 -5.88
N ALA A 176 4.10 12.07 -6.36
CA ALA A 176 2.84 11.43 -6.02
C ALA A 176 2.75 11.06 -4.53
N LEU A 177 3.85 10.62 -3.90
CA LEU A 177 3.89 10.35 -2.46
C LEU A 177 3.76 11.64 -1.65
N ASP A 178 4.40 12.72 -2.06
CA ASP A 178 4.31 14.02 -1.39
C ASP A 178 2.89 14.60 -1.48
N GLU A 179 2.23 14.50 -2.65
CA GLU A 179 0.83 14.90 -2.82
C GLU A 179 -0.10 14.08 -1.90
N ARG A 180 0.11 12.76 -1.84
CA ARG A 180 -0.69 11.88 -0.98
C ARG A 180 -0.44 12.13 0.51
N ASN A 181 0.80 12.39 0.91
CA ASN A 181 1.13 12.75 2.28
C ASN A 181 0.50 14.10 2.67
N ALA A 182 0.53 15.10 1.79
CA ALA A 182 -0.14 16.38 2.03
C ALA A 182 -1.67 16.22 2.21
N GLU A 183 -2.30 15.33 1.44
CA GLU A 183 -3.71 15.01 1.59
C GLU A 183 -4.02 14.25 2.89
N ILE A 184 -3.15 13.31 3.29
CA ILE A 184 -3.25 12.61 4.58
C ILE A 184 -3.15 13.61 5.73
N ASP A 185 -2.22 14.56 5.67
CA ASP A 185 -2.06 15.59 6.69
C ASP A 185 -3.27 16.52 6.75
N ARG A 186 -3.83 16.89 5.59
CA ARG A 186 -5.07 17.67 5.49
C ARG A 186 -6.24 16.94 6.15
N LEU A 187 -6.50 15.69 5.76
CA LEU A 187 -7.58 14.87 6.31
C LEU A 187 -7.40 14.60 7.81
N THR A 188 -6.15 14.43 8.27
CA THR A 188 -5.83 14.27 9.68
C THR A 188 -6.11 15.55 10.46
N GLY A 189 -5.81 16.72 9.88
CA GLY A 189 -6.16 18.03 10.44
C GLY A 189 -7.68 18.27 10.49
N GLU A 190 -8.40 17.92 9.43
CA GLU A 190 -9.87 17.98 9.37
C GLU A 190 -10.51 17.05 10.41
N LEU A 191 -10.01 15.82 10.57
CA LEU A 191 -10.45 14.89 11.61
C LEU A 191 -10.17 15.42 13.02
N ALA A 192 -9.01 16.05 13.24
CA ALA A 192 -8.67 16.64 14.53
C ALA A 192 -9.59 17.81 14.87
N THR A 193 -9.87 18.69 13.90
CA THR A 193 -10.81 19.80 14.08
C THR A 193 -12.23 19.31 14.29
N ALA A 194 -12.71 18.33 13.52
CA ALA A 194 -14.03 17.72 13.71
C ALA A 194 -14.15 17.04 15.08
N ARG A 195 -13.11 16.32 15.54
CA ARG A 195 -13.06 15.73 16.88
C ARG A 195 -13.13 16.79 17.98
N GLU A 196 -12.40 17.89 17.83
CA GLU A 196 -12.45 18.99 18.80
C GLU A 196 -13.80 19.71 18.77
N GLN A 197 -14.44 19.85 17.59
CA GLN A 197 -15.81 20.34 17.48
C GLN A 197 -16.79 19.41 18.19
N ILE A 198 -16.71 18.08 17.98
CA ILE A 198 -17.54 17.11 18.71
C ILE A 198 -17.32 17.23 20.22
N LYS A 199 -16.08 17.36 20.67
CA LYS A 199 -15.76 17.52 22.09
C LYS A 199 -16.29 18.84 22.66
N ASN A 200 -16.22 19.92 21.89
CA ASN A 200 -16.76 21.22 22.27
C ASN A 200 -18.28 21.23 22.27
N LEU A 201 -18.93 20.59 21.29
CA LEU A 201 -20.37 20.38 21.27
C LEU A 201 -20.81 19.48 22.42
N GLN A 202 -20.07 18.41 22.74
CA GLN A 202 -20.33 17.59 23.92
C GLN A 202 -20.18 18.39 25.21
N LYS A 203 -19.13 19.21 25.35
CA LYS A 203 -18.97 20.14 26.49
C LYS A 203 -20.11 21.16 26.55
N GLN A 204 -20.55 21.70 25.42
CA GLN A 204 -21.70 22.61 25.35
C GLN A 204 -23.01 21.90 25.68
N ILE A 205 -23.21 20.64 25.27
CA ILE A 205 -24.35 19.81 25.65
C ILE A 205 -24.31 19.50 27.15
N LEU A 206 -23.14 19.18 27.70
CA LEU A 206 -22.94 18.93 29.13
C LEU A 206 -23.08 20.22 29.97
N ALA A 207 -22.65 21.37 29.45
CA ALA A 207 -22.78 22.67 30.11
C ALA A 207 -24.20 23.26 29.98
N SER A 208 -24.89 23.01 28.86
CA SER A 208 -26.31 23.36 28.67
C SER A 208 -27.23 22.41 29.45
N LYS A 209 -26.85 21.13 29.62
CA LYS A 209 -27.41 20.24 30.64
C LYS A 209 -26.94 20.66 32.02
N LYS A 210 -27.48 21.76 32.54
CA LYS A 210 -27.41 22.03 33.99
C LYS A 210 -27.86 20.77 34.75
N PRO A 211 -27.04 20.21 35.65
CA PRO A 211 -27.38 19.01 36.43
C PRO A 211 -28.63 19.19 37.31
N SER A 212 -29.06 20.44 37.53
CA SER A 212 -30.22 20.83 38.34
C SER A 212 -31.53 21.00 37.57
N GLU A 213 -31.55 20.92 36.23
CA GLU A 213 -32.78 21.09 35.42
C GLU A 213 -33.33 19.77 34.83
N SER A 214 -32.58 18.66 34.88
CA SER A 214 -33.05 17.36 34.35
C SER A 214 -33.87 16.58 35.40
N PHE A 215 -35.07 17.06 35.70
CA PHE A 215 -36.03 16.35 36.56
C PHE A 215 -36.41 14.96 36.00
N LEU A 216 -36.29 14.78 34.69
CA LEU A 216 -36.69 13.58 33.95
C LEU A 216 -35.51 12.62 33.75
N THR A 217 -35.76 11.33 34.00
CA THR A 217 -34.89 10.23 33.58
C THR A 217 -35.42 9.69 32.26
N VAL A 218 -34.73 10.02 31.16
CA VAL A 218 -35.07 9.51 29.83
C VAL A 218 -34.57 8.08 29.68
N ARG A 219 -35.41 7.20 29.14
CA ARG A 219 -35.11 5.79 28.86
C ARG A 219 -35.49 5.49 27.41
N ASP A 220 -34.65 4.71 26.75
CA ASP A 220 -34.79 4.31 25.34
C ASP A 220 -35.68 3.06 25.19
N GLU A 221 -35.92 2.69 23.93
CA GLU A 221 -36.73 1.54 23.54
C GLU A 221 -36.13 0.23 24.07
N ASP A 222 -34.81 0.05 23.98
CA ASP A 222 -34.10 -1.14 24.42
C ASP A 222 -34.26 -1.39 25.93
N TYR A 223 -34.24 -0.32 26.73
CA TYR A 223 -34.55 -0.40 28.16
C TYR A 223 -35.97 -0.92 28.39
N PHE A 224 -36.96 -0.37 27.70
CA PHE A 224 -38.36 -0.76 27.91
C PHE A 224 -38.67 -2.15 27.35
N ASP A 225 -38.07 -2.57 26.25
CA ASP A 225 -38.15 -3.96 25.78
C ASP A 225 -37.59 -4.91 26.84
N SER A 226 -36.37 -4.64 27.33
CA SER A 226 -35.73 -5.43 28.38
C SER A 226 -36.59 -5.50 29.66
N ALA A 227 -37.17 -4.38 30.09
CA ALA A 227 -38.03 -4.32 31.27
C ALA A 227 -39.37 -5.07 31.07
N CYS A 228 -39.97 -4.98 29.88
CA CYS A 228 -41.16 -5.75 29.51
C CYS A 228 -40.88 -7.26 29.49
N GLN A 229 -39.74 -7.67 28.92
CA GLN A 229 -39.30 -9.06 28.93
C GLN A 229 -39.05 -9.58 30.35
N GLN A 230 -38.41 -8.78 31.21
CA GLN A 230 -38.24 -9.11 32.63
C GLN A 230 -39.59 -9.31 33.32
N LEU A 231 -40.56 -8.41 33.12
CA LEU A 231 -41.90 -8.56 33.67
C LEU A 231 -42.56 -9.86 33.16
N CYS A 232 -42.52 -10.12 31.86
CA CYS A 232 -43.07 -11.33 31.25
C CYS A 232 -42.46 -12.61 31.86
N GLN A 233 -41.14 -12.64 32.07
CA GLN A 233 -40.43 -13.75 32.72
C GLN A 233 -40.84 -13.90 34.19
N HIS A 234 -40.90 -12.80 34.94
CA HIS A 234 -41.28 -12.80 36.36
C HIS A 234 -42.70 -13.35 36.58
N VAL A 235 -43.66 -12.92 35.75
CA VAL A 235 -45.04 -13.45 35.80
C VAL A 235 -45.04 -14.94 35.43
N GLN A 236 -44.34 -15.35 34.37
CA GLN A 236 -44.25 -16.76 33.97
C GLN A 236 -43.69 -17.65 35.10
N GLN A 237 -42.58 -17.23 35.73
CA GLN A 237 -41.96 -17.96 36.84
C GLN A 237 -42.85 -18.00 38.08
N TRP A 238 -43.64 -16.96 38.31
CA TRP A 238 -44.62 -16.93 39.39
C TRP A 238 -45.77 -17.90 39.11
N VAL A 239 -46.37 -17.86 37.92
CA VAL A 239 -47.44 -18.78 37.49
C VAL A 239 -46.99 -20.24 37.53
N LEU A 240 -45.76 -20.51 37.07
CA LEU A 240 -45.15 -21.84 37.15
C LEU A 240 -45.07 -22.34 38.60
N ARG A 241 -44.61 -21.49 39.52
CA ARG A 241 -44.50 -21.82 40.95
C ARG A 241 -45.88 -22.02 41.59
N PHE A 242 -46.82 -21.11 41.33
CA PHE A 242 -48.21 -21.20 41.79
C PHE A 242 -48.86 -22.51 41.37
N SER A 243 -48.76 -22.88 40.08
CA SER A 243 -49.30 -24.12 39.56
C SER A 243 -48.60 -25.36 40.14
N LYS A 244 -47.27 -25.34 40.28
CA LYS A 244 -46.49 -26.46 40.85
C LYS A 244 -46.78 -26.71 42.33
N PHE A 245 -47.03 -25.66 43.12
CA PHE A 245 -47.39 -25.82 44.54
C PHE A 245 -48.69 -26.60 44.74
N SER A 246 -49.57 -26.58 43.74
CA SER A 246 -50.84 -27.29 43.73
C SER A 246 -50.87 -28.41 42.69
N ASP A 247 -49.74 -29.02 42.33
CA ASP A 247 -49.69 -30.04 41.27
C ASP A 247 -50.44 -31.32 41.64
N THR A 248 -50.69 -31.55 42.94
CA THR A 248 -51.50 -32.65 43.47
C THR A 248 -53.00 -32.37 43.48
N ARG A 249 -53.43 -31.15 43.12
CA ARG A 249 -54.84 -30.74 43.08
C ARG A 249 -55.29 -30.52 41.64
N ALA A 250 -56.50 -30.99 41.34
CA ALA A 250 -57.20 -30.65 40.12
C ALA A 250 -57.53 -29.15 40.12
N CYS A 251 -57.36 -28.50 38.96
CA CYS A 251 -57.87 -27.15 38.77
C CYS A 251 -59.39 -27.23 38.65
N ARG A 252 -60.10 -26.27 39.26
CA ARG A 252 -61.53 -26.12 39.04
C ARG A 252 -61.79 -25.67 37.61
N LEU A 253 -62.81 -26.24 37.00
CA LEU A 253 -63.22 -25.95 35.64
C LEU A 253 -64.12 -24.70 35.62
N SER A 254 -64.20 -23.98 34.48
CA SER A 254 -65.09 -22.83 34.31
C SER A 254 -66.54 -23.21 34.61
N SER A 255 -66.96 -24.37 34.11
CA SER A 255 -68.27 -24.98 34.41
C SER A 255 -68.53 -25.20 35.91
N GLU A 256 -67.51 -25.60 36.67
CA GLU A 256 -67.60 -25.78 38.13
C GLU A 256 -67.64 -24.45 38.89
N ILE A 257 -66.93 -23.42 38.40
CA ILE A 257 -67.00 -22.06 38.97
C ILE A 257 -68.39 -21.47 38.73
N ALA A 258 -68.92 -21.58 37.51
CA ALA A 258 -70.23 -21.07 37.16
C ALA A 258 -71.35 -21.66 38.04
N ALA A 259 -71.23 -22.95 38.38
CA ALA A 259 -72.18 -23.67 39.22
C ALA A 259 -71.98 -23.47 40.74
N ASP A 260 -70.88 -22.86 41.20
CA ASP A 260 -70.58 -22.74 42.64
C ASP A 260 -71.41 -21.63 43.31
N THR A 261 -72.48 -22.03 44.00
CA THR A 261 -73.37 -21.10 44.70
C THR A 261 -72.76 -20.41 45.93
N ARG A 262 -71.56 -20.81 46.36
CA ARG A 262 -70.85 -20.15 47.47
C ARG A 262 -70.19 -18.85 47.04
N LEU A 263 -69.91 -18.70 45.75
CA LEU A 263 -69.36 -17.48 45.17
C LEU A 263 -70.49 -16.53 44.75
N ASP A 264 -70.30 -15.24 45.03
CA ASP A 264 -71.25 -14.22 44.56
C ASP A 264 -71.31 -14.20 43.02
N ALA A 265 -72.47 -13.79 42.49
CA ALA A 265 -72.71 -13.79 41.06
C ALA A 265 -71.70 -12.93 40.28
N SER A 266 -71.23 -11.82 40.87
CA SER A 266 -70.27 -10.93 40.22
C SER A 266 -68.90 -11.58 40.08
N THR A 267 -68.42 -12.29 41.10
CA THR A 267 -67.14 -13.00 41.08
C THR A 267 -67.16 -14.14 40.07
N ARG A 268 -68.26 -14.91 40.02
CA ARG A 268 -68.43 -15.97 39.01
C ARG A 268 -68.34 -15.41 37.59
N GLN A 269 -69.12 -14.36 37.30
CA GLN A 269 -69.11 -13.72 35.97
C GLN A 269 -67.74 -13.15 35.60
N LYS A 270 -67.03 -12.52 36.55
CA LYS A 270 -65.68 -11.99 36.31
C LYS A 270 -64.68 -13.09 35.97
N ILE A 271 -64.69 -14.20 36.70
CA ILE A 271 -63.78 -15.32 36.44
C ILE A 271 -64.08 -15.94 35.08
N ASP A 272 -65.36 -16.20 34.80
CA ASP A 272 -65.84 -16.77 33.53
C ASP A 272 -65.42 -15.89 32.34
N THR A 273 -65.70 -14.59 32.40
CA THR A 273 -65.29 -13.62 31.37
C THR A 273 -63.76 -13.60 31.17
N ARG A 274 -62.97 -13.72 32.24
CA ARG A 274 -61.50 -13.76 32.14
C ARG A 274 -61.01 -15.06 31.51
N LEU A 275 -61.66 -16.19 31.78
CA LEU A 275 -61.32 -17.48 31.20
C LEU A 275 -61.69 -17.53 29.71
N ASP A 276 -62.87 -17.03 29.35
CA ASP A 276 -63.33 -16.94 27.96
C ASP A 276 -62.43 -16.03 27.13
N ASN A 277 -62.11 -14.84 27.65
CA ASN A 277 -61.24 -13.89 26.96
C ASN A 277 -59.79 -14.36 26.84
N ALA A 278 -59.37 -15.36 27.61
CA ALA A 278 -58.00 -15.88 27.53
C ALA A 278 -57.78 -16.73 26.27
N ILE A 279 -58.84 -17.28 25.65
CA ILE A 279 -58.75 -18.23 24.54
C ILE A 279 -59.27 -17.60 23.24
N LEU A 280 -58.38 -17.48 22.24
CA LEU A 280 -58.66 -16.77 20.99
C LEU A 280 -59.04 -17.68 19.82
N ASP A 281 -58.74 -18.98 19.89
CA ASP A 281 -58.99 -19.92 18.79
C ASP A 281 -60.32 -20.69 18.92
N GLY A 282 -61.10 -20.39 19.98
CA GLY A 282 -62.34 -21.07 20.32
C GLY A 282 -62.14 -22.46 20.94
N SER A 283 -60.92 -22.82 21.36
CA SER A 283 -60.67 -24.05 22.10
C SER A 283 -61.41 -24.05 23.43
N ASP A 284 -61.79 -25.25 23.88
CA ASP A 284 -62.33 -25.45 25.23
C ASP A 284 -61.29 -25.09 26.32
N VAL A 285 -61.62 -24.09 27.14
CA VAL A 285 -60.80 -23.64 28.26
C VAL A 285 -60.70 -24.69 29.36
N ASP A 286 -61.74 -25.50 29.58
CA ASP A 286 -61.76 -26.54 30.62
C ASP A 286 -60.75 -27.64 30.32
N ALA A 287 -60.60 -28.00 29.03
CA ALA A 287 -59.55 -28.91 28.58
C ALA A 287 -58.13 -28.40 28.83
N LEU A 288 -57.91 -27.07 28.85
CA LEU A 288 -56.62 -26.46 29.21
C LEU A 288 -56.41 -26.46 30.71
N LEU A 289 -57.43 -26.10 31.49
CA LEU A 289 -57.39 -26.05 32.95
C LEU A 289 -57.16 -27.44 33.57
N ALA A 290 -57.75 -28.47 32.98
CA ALA A 290 -57.56 -29.87 33.39
C ALA A 290 -56.12 -30.38 33.17
N ASP A 291 -55.40 -29.84 32.18
CA ASP A 291 -54.01 -30.22 31.89
C ASP A 291 -53.04 -29.41 32.78
N ARG A 292 -52.28 -30.12 33.62
CA ARG A 292 -51.35 -29.53 34.59
C ARG A 292 -50.26 -28.62 34.00
N VAL A 293 -49.92 -28.81 32.72
CA VAL A 293 -48.93 -27.99 32.02
C VAL A 293 -49.64 -26.84 31.31
N ARG A 294 -50.69 -27.12 30.53
CA ARG A 294 -51.38 -26.12 29.69
C ARG A 294 -52.20 -25.10 30.50
N ARG A 295 -52.66 -25.44 31.71
CA ARG A 295 -53.33 -24.48 32.61
C ARG A 295 -52.47 -23.27 32.95
N ARG A 296 -51.13 -23.42 32.87
CA ARG A 296 -50.18 -22.33 33.13
C ARG A 296 -50.28 -21.23 32.07
N ASP A 297 -50.61 -21.59 30.83
CA ASP A 297 -50.78 -20.63 29.74
C ASP A 297 -52.04 -19.77 29.98
N VAL A 298 -53.13 -20.42 30.42
CA VAL A 298 -54.37 -19.74 30.81
C VAL A 298 -54.14 -18.82 32.00
N PHE A 299 -53.47 -19.29 33.06
CA PHE A 299 -53.15 -18.46 34.23
C PHE A 299 -52.25 -17.29 33.88
N MET A 300 -51.26 -17.48 32.99
CA MET A 300 -50.41 -16.39 32.51
C MET A 300 -51.24 -15.32 31.80
N SER A 301 -52.12 -15.72 30.87
CA SER A 301 -53.01 -14.81 30.16
C SER A 301 -53.93 -14.04 31.10
N VAL A 302 -54.58 -14.73 32.05
CA VAL A 302 -55.46 -14.10 33.06
C VAL A 302 -54.68 -13.11 33.93
N VAL A 303 -53.53 -13.51 34.48
CA VAL A 303 -52.72 -12.64 35.35
C VAL A 303 -52.24 -11.42 34.59
N MET A 304 -51.74 -11.60 33.37
CA MET A 304 -51.22 -10.49 32.58
C MET A 304 -52.33 -9.53 32.13
N THR A 305 -53.52 -10.05 31.83
CA THR A 305 -54.73 -9.25 31.57
C THR A 305 -55.11 -8.42 32.80
N MET A 306 -55.06 -9.01 34.00
CA MET A 306 -55.32 -8.29 35.25
C MET A 306 -54.26 -7.23 35.56
N ILE A 307 -52.98 -7.52 35.30
CA ILE A 307 -51.89 -6.55 35.42
C ILE A 307 -52.11 -5.37 34.47
N TRP A 308 -52.43 -5.65 33.21
CA TRP A 308 -52.76 -4.61 32.24
C TRP A 308 -53.95 -3.76 32.72
N GLU A 309 -55.08 -4.40 33.05
CA GLU A 309 -56.33 -3.74 33.44
C GLU A 309 -56.15 -2.87 34.69
N TYR A 310 -55.50 -3.38 35.72
CA TYR A 310 -55.39 -2.68 37.00
C TYR A 310 -54.22 -1.71 37.06
N VAL A 311 -53.11 -1.99 36.36
CA VAL A 311 -51.89 -1.17 36.40
C VAL A 311 -51.76 -0.30 35.15
N PHE A 312 -51.61 -0.89 33.96
CA PHE A 312 -51.20 -0.16 32.76
C PHE A 312 -52.30 0.71 32.12
N THR A 313 -53.59 0.44 32.38
CA THR A 313 -54.69 1.34 31.94
C THR A 313 -54.77 2.65 32.75
N ARG A 314 -54.09 2.72 33.89
CA ARG A 314 -54.10 3.91 34.76
C ARG A 314 -53.27 5.02 34.14
N TYR A 315 -53.73 6.25 34.30
CA TYR A 315 -52.97 7.43 33.84
C TYR A 315 -51.64 7.55 34.59
N LEU A 316 -51.71 7.36 35.91
CA LEU A 316 -50.57 7.05 36.78
C LEU A 316 -51.12 6.12 37.87
N PHE A 317 -50.48 4.97 38.08
CA PHE A 317 -50.92 4.00 39.08
C PHE A 317 -50.70 4.54 40.51
N GLY A 318 -51.70 4.42 41.40
CA GLY A 318 -51.69 5.06 42.72
C GLY A 318 -52.43 6.40 42.79
N MET A 319 -52.95 6.89 41.66
CA MET A 319 -53.69 8.15 41.59
C MET A 319 -55.19 7.95 41.82
N ASP A 320 -55.76 8.81 42.66
CA ASP A 320 -57.20 8.83 42.88
C ASP A 320 -57.98 9.21 41.60
N ARG A 321 -59.29 8.96 41.61
CA ARG A 321 -60.16 9.19 40.44
C ARG A 321 -60.25 10.68 40.08
N GLU A 322 -60.26 11.57 41.06
CA GLU A 322 -60.49 13.00 40.87
C GLU A 322 -59.25 13.68 40.27
N GLN A 323 -58.07 13.43 40.83
CA GLN A 323 -56.76 13.87 40.32
C GLN A 323 -56.56 13.38 38.89
N ARG A 324 -56.89 12.10 38.61
CA ARG A 324 -56.82 11.55 37.25
C ARG A 324 -57.70 12.33 36.28
N GLN A 325 -58.94 12.62 36.65
CA GLN A 325 -59.87 13.38 35.80
C GLN A 325 -59.37 14.81 35.55
N LYS A 326 -58.88 15.49 36.59
CA LYS A 326 -58.30 16.83 36.49
C LYS A 326 -57.09 16.87 35.55
N LEU A 327 -56.14 15.94 35.69
CA LEU A 327 -54.97 15.89 34.82
C LEU A 327 -55.32 15.54 33.37
N LYS A 328 -56.22 14.58 33.14
CA LYS A 328 -56.68 14.25 31.79
C LYS A 328 -57.41 15.41 31.10
N ALA A 329 -58.26 16.13 31.84
CA ALA A 329 -58.97 17.29 31.31
C ALA A 329 -57.99 18.43 30.98
N LEU A 330 -57.01 18.66 31.85
CA LEU A 330 -55.96 19.65 31.63
C LEU A 330 -55.08 19.28 30.42
N GLU A 331 -54.63 18.03 30.33
CA GLU A 331 -53.87 17.52 29.18
C GLU A 331 -54.63 17.74 27.87
N LYS A 332 -55.91 17.37 27.81
CA LYS A 332 -56.77 17.60 26.65
C LYS A 332 -56.82 19.09 26.26
N THR A 333 -57.03 19.97 27.25
CA THR A 333 -57.08 21.43 27.03
C THR A 333 -55.75 21.96 26.51
N LEU A 334 -54.63 21.45 27.04
CA LEU A 334 -53.29 21.82 26.59
C LEU A 334 -52.98 21.30 25.19
N SER A 335 -53.44 20.10 24.83
CA SER A 335 -53.29 19.53 23.49
C SER A 335 -54.08 20.28 22.41
N GLU A 336 -55.17 20.98 22.76
CA GLU A 336 -55.96 21.77 21.82
C GLU A 336 -55.24 23.06 21.36
N VAL A 337 -54.30 23.58 22.14
CA VAL A 337 -53.66 24.90 21.91
C VAL A 337 -52.14 24.85 21.85
N GLY A 338 -51.51 23.94 22.61
CA GLY A 338 -50.07 23.87 22.79
C GLY A 338 -49.37 22.96 21.79
N PRO A 339 -48.09 23.23 21.47
CA PRO A 339 -47.31 22.33 20.63
C PRO A 339 -47.13 20.97 21.33
N PRO A 340 -47.19 19.82 20.59
CA PRO A 340 -47.15 18.47 21.17
C PRO A 340 -46.01 18.26 22.16
N ARG A 341 -44.79 18.70 21.79
CA ARG A 341 -43.60 18.66 22.66
C ARG A 341 -43.79 19.32 24.02
N ALA A 342 -44.43 20.50 24.06
CA ALA A 342 -44.63 21.20 25.32
C ALA A 342 -45.62 20.45 26.22
N VAL A 343 -46.68 19.88 25.64
CA VAL A 343 -47.67 19.08 26.38
C VAL A 343 -47.05 17.78 26.88
N ALA A 344 -46.30 17.08 26.04
CA ALA A 344 -45.57 15.86 26.41
C ALA A 344 -44.55 16.12 27.52
N GLN A 345 -43.78 17.21 27.43
CA GLN A 345 -42.85 17.62 28.47
C GLN A 345 -43.58 17.99 29.78
N TRP A 346 -44.69 18.72 29.70
CA TRP A 346 -45.51 19.04 30.87
C TRP A 346 -46.03 17.77 31.55
N ARG A 347 -46.56 16.81 30.78
CA ARG A 347 -47.03 15.51 31.28
C ARG A 347 -45.92 14.77 32.01
N ALA A 348 -44.78 14.59 31.33
CA ALA A 348 -43.63 13.87 31.87
C ALA A 348 -43.15 14.49 33.20
N ILE A 349 -42.96 15.81 33.25
CA ILE A 349 -42.50 16.52 34.46
C ILE A 349 -43.53 16.39 35.59
N THR A 350 -44.79 16.68 35.29
CA THR A 350 -45.87 16.65 36.29
C THR A 350 -46.00 15.26 36.90
N LEU A 351 -46.04 14.21 36.07
CA LEU A 351 -46.14 12.83 36.55
C LEU A 351 -44.91 12.41 37.36
N THR A 352 -43.71 12.81 36.94
CA THR A 352 -42.46 12.53 37.68
C THR A 352 -42.47 13.17 39.07
N LEU A 353 -42.91 14.42 39.17
CA LEU A 353 -42.99 15.13 40.46
C LEU A 353 -44.07 14.54 41.38
N LEU A 354 -45.24 14.20 40.82
CA LEU A 354 -46.31 13.57 41.59
C LEU A 354 -45.90 12.19 42.12
N ALA A 355 -45.20 11.38 41.32
CA ALA A 355 -44.73 10.05 41.70
C ALA A 355 -43.74 10.06 42.87
N ARG A 356 -43.01 11.17 43.09
CA ARG A 356 -42.03 11.33 44.17
C ARG A 356 -42.62 11.80 45.50
N ARG A 357 -43.92 12.14 45.55
CA ARG A 357 -44.56 12.60 46.78
C ARG A 357 -44.75 11.43 47.75
N GLU A 358 -44.32 11.60 48.99
CA GLU A 358 -44.45 10.56 50.03
C GLU A 358 -45.90 10.03 50.21
N PRO A 359 -46.95 10.89 50.27
CA PRO A 359 -48.33 10.38 50.33
C PRO A 359 -48.74 9.55 49.11
N PHE A 360 -48.22 9.91 47.93
CA PHE A 360 -48.48 9.16 46.70
C PHE A 360 -47.78 7.80 46.72
N MET A 361 -46.55 7.74 47.23
CA MET A 361 -45.82 6.47 47.38
C MET A 361 -46.53 5.50 48.33
N GLN A 362 -47.11 6.01 49.42
CA GLN A 362 -47.91 5.23 50.35
C GLN A 362 -49.22 4.73 49.73
N GLN A 363 -49.95 5.60 49.03
CA GLN A 363 -51.17 5.20 48.29
C GLN A 363 -50.87 4.14 47.24
N ARG A 364 -49.78 4.33 46.47
CA ARG A 364 -49.30 3.37 45.48
C ARG A 364 -49.02 2.01 46.12
N ALA A 365 -48.39 1.97 47.29
CA ALA A 365 -48.12 0.72 48.00
C ALA A 365 -49.43 0.01 48.43
N GLN A 366 -50.41 0.76 48.93
CA GLN A 366 -51.73 0.21 49.29
C GLN A 366 -52.47 -0.34 48.06
N ASP A 367 -52.49 0.42 46.96
CA ASP A 367 -53.11 -0.01 45.70
C ASP A 367 -52.40 -1.24 45.12
N THR A 368 -51.08 -1.32 45.26
CA THR A 368 -50.29 -2.50 44.85
C THR A 368 -50.75 -3.73 45.64
N GLU A 369 -50.89 -3.64 46.97
CA GLU A 369 -51.40 -4.76 47.78
C GLU A 369 -52.83 -5.14 47.39
N ALA A 370 -53.71 -4.19 47.08
CA ALA A 370 -55.06 -4.48 46.62
C ALA A 370 -55.06 -5.31 45.31
N VAL A 371 -54.20 -4.96 44.36
CA VAL A 371 -54.06 -5.71 43.10
C VAL A 371 -53.45 -7.10 43.34
N VAL A 372 -52.44 -7.22 44.21
CA VAL A 372 -51.87 -8.52 44.63
C VAL A 372 -52.96 -9.43 45.19
N HIS A 373 -53.80 -8.89 46.09
CA HIS A 373 -54.89 -9.63 46.70
C HIS A 373 -55.93 -10.07 45.67
N GLU A 374 -56.32 -9.20 44.74
CA GLU A 374 -57.31 -9.50 43.70
C GLU A 374 -56.82 -10.60 42.74
N ILE A 375 -55.59 -10.50 42.23
CA ILE A 375 -54.98 -11.52 41.36
C ILE A 375 -54.86 -12.86 42.10
N TYR A 376 -54.35 -12.82 43.33
CA TYR A 376 -54.20 -14.03 44.13
C TYR A 376 -55.54 -14.69 44.46
N SER A 377 -56.56 -13.91 44.82
CA SER A 377 -57.91 -14.40 45.13
C SER A 377 -58.55 -15.06 43.90
N THR A 378 -58.44 -14.42 42.74
CA THR A 378 -58.95 -14.94 41.46
C THR A 378 -58.34 -16.30 41.13
N LEU A 379 -57.01 -16.42 41.15
CA LEU A 379 -56.35 -17.69 40.86
C LEU A 379 -56.53 -18.73 41.96
N SER A 380 -56.57 -18.33 43.24
CA SER A 380 -56.83 -19.26 44.34
C SER A 380 -58.25 -19.84 44.29
N THR A 381 -59.20 -19.12 43.69
CA THR A 381 -60.55 -19.64 43.44
C THR A 381 -60.53 -20.78 42.42
N LEU A 382 -59.62 -20.73 41.44
CA LEU A 382 -59.43 -21.78 40.42
C LEU A 382 -58.57 -22.95 40.93
N LEU A 383 -57.46 -22.64 41.58
CA LEU A 383 -56.50 -23.64 42.06
C LEU A 383 -55.95 -23.24 43.45
N PRO A 384 -56.63 -23.62 44.55
CA PRO A 384 -56.25 -23.19 45.89
C PRO A 384 -54.85 -23.71 46.30
N PRO A 385 -53.89 -22.83 46.63
CA PRO A 385 -52.56 -23.23 47.08
C PRO A 385 -52.55 -23.86 48.49
N PRO A 386 -51.57 -24.73 48.81
CA PRO A 386 -51.42 -25.31 50.16
C PRO A 386 -51.20 -24.23 51.23
N SER A 387 -51.89 -24.34 52.38
CA SER A 387 -51.92 -23.30 53.43
C SER A 387 -50.54 -22.84 53.90
N HIS A 388 -49.56 -23.75 53.99
CA HIS A 388 -48.19 -23.45 54.43
C HIS A 388 -47.37 -22.66 53.39
N LEU A 389 -47.77 -22.68 52.11
CA LEU A 389 -47.08 -21.98 51.00
C LEU A 389 -47.77 -20.67 50.59
N GLN A 390 -48.97 -20.39 51.10
CA GLN A 390 -49.77 -19.21 50.70
C GLN A 390 -49.02 -17.89 50.91
N LYS A 391 -48.38 -17.73 52.09
CA LYS A 391 -47.61 -16.51 52.39
C LYS A 391 -46.44 -16.34 51.43
N GLN A 392 -45.73 -17.43 51.11
CA GLN A 392 -44.57 -17.40 50.23
C GLN A 392 -44.97 -17.03 48.80
N ILE A 393 -46.05 -17.63 48.27
CA ILE A 393 -46.48 -17.35 46.89
C ILE A 393 -47.06 -15.93 46.76
N GLN A 394 -47.77 -15.42 47.79
CA GLN A 394 -48.22 -14.02 47.84
C GLN A 394 -47.05 -13.05 47.88
N GLU A 395 -46.03 -13.30 48.71
CA GLU A 395 -44.83 -12.46 48.77
C GLU A 395 -44.10 -12.41 47.42
N SER A 396 -43.99 -13.55 46.74
CA SER A 396 -43.43 -13.55 45.39
C SER A 396 -44.30 -12.80 44.36
N LEU A 397 -45.63 -12.79 44.52
CA LEU A 397 -46.52 -11.99 43.67
C LEU A 397 -46.32 -10.49 43.89
N ARG A 398 -46.10 -10.06 45.15
CA ARG A 398 -45.75 -8.66 45.46
C ARG A 398 -44.54 -8.19 44.68
N ASN A 399 -43.51 -9.03 44.57
CA ASN A 399 -42.31 -8.69 43.80
C ASN A 399 -42.60 -8.51 42.31
N VAL A 400 -43.47 -9.36 41.73
CA VAL A 400 -43.92 -9.20 40.33
C VAL A 400 -44.71 -7.90 40.16
N MET A 401 -45.63 -7.62 41.08
CA MET A 401 -46.45 -6.41 41.03
C MET A 401 -45.63 -5.13 41.21
N ARG A 402 -44.59 -5.16 42.06
CA ARG A 402 -43.67 -4.04 42.22
C ARG A 402 -42.98 -3.70 40.89
N LEU A 403 -42.47 -4.72 40.18
CA LEU A 403 -41.86 -4.55 38.86
C LEU A 403 -42.86 -3.97 37.84
N ALA A 404 -44.09 -4.47 37.81
CA ALA A 404 -45.13 -3.97 36.91
C ALA A 404 -45.49 -2.50 37.18
N VAL A 405 -45.62 -2.13 38.45
CA VAL A 405 -45.96 -0.77 38.88
C VAL A 405 -44.81 0.20 38.61
N GLU A 406 -43.57 -0.20 38.88
CA GLU A 406 -42.37 0.60 38.56
C GLU A 406 -42.27 0.85 37.06
N LEU A 407 -42.36 -0.21 36.24
CA LEU A 407 -42.37 -0.11 34.78
C LEU A 407 -43.49 0.80 34.27
N SER A 408 -44.71 0.65 34.80
CA SER A 408 -45.84 1.52 34.41
C SER A 408 -45.58 2.98 34.74
N ILE A 409 -44.90 3.30 35.84
CA ILE A 409 -44.56 4.70 36.17
C ILE A 409 -43.47 5.20 35.23
N GLU A 410 -42.41 4.43 35.03
CA GLU A 410 -41.29 4.82 34.15
C GLU A 410 -41.77 5.11 32.72
N MET A 411 -42.65 4.27 32.17
CA MET A 411 -43.31 4.46 30.87
C MET A 411 -44.14 5.75 30.83
N ARG A 412 -44.96 5.99 31.87
CA ARG A 412 -45.84 7.17 31.95
C ARG A 412 -45.08 8.48 32.15
N THR A 413 -43.86 8.42 32.70
CA THR A 413 -43.01 9.61 32.91
C THR A 413 -42.10 9.98 31.74
N GLN A 414 -42.10 9.18 30.65
CA GLN A 414 -41.40 9.56 29.42
C GLN A 414 -42.18 10.64 28.66
N ARG A 415 -41.46 11.42 27.83
CA ARG A 415 -42.09 12.38 26.90
C ARG A 415 -42.83 11.65 25.78
N ALA A 416 -42.19 10.65 25.18
CA ALA A 416 -42.85 9.71 24.31
C ALA A 416 -43.98 8.96 25.05
N GLU A 417 -44.98 8.52 24.30
CA GLU A 417 -46.08 7.75 24.85
C GLU A 417 -45.82 6.25 24.70
N TYR A 418 -45.41 5.61 25.80
CA TYR A 418 -45.31 4.15 25.85
C TYR A 418 -46.64 3.55 26.30
N ILE A 419 -47.22 2.69 25.45
CA ILE A 419 -48.56 2.15 25.63
C ILE A 419 -48.50 0.63 25.58
N MET A 420 -48.95 -0.02 26.65
CA MET A 420 -49.28 -1.45 26.63
C MET A 420 -50.72 -1.60 26.14
N LEU A 421 -50.88 -2.16 24.95
CA LEU A 421 -52.17 -2.32 24.32
C LEU A 421 -53.01 -3.39 25.05
N PRO A 422 -54.36 -3.28 24.99
CA PRO A 422 -55.23 -4.34 25.48
C PRO A 422 -54.83 -5.69 24.87
N PRO A 423 -54.75 -6.77 25.68
CA PRO A 423 -54.64 -8.11 25.13
C PRO A 423 -55.76 -8.33 24.12
N LEU A 424 -55.44 -8.99 23.00
CA LEU A 424 -56.45 -9.37 22.02
C LEU A 424 -57.51 -10.26 22.67
N GLN A 425 -58.77 -10.05 22.29
CA GLN A 425 -59.93 -10.78 22.81
C GLN A 425 -60.64 -11.50 21.67
N PRO A 426 -61.30 -12.65 21.95
CA PRO A 426 -62.12 -13.32 20.96
C PRO A 426 -63.40 -12.51 20.71
N GLU A 427 -63.84 -12.46 19.46
CA GLU A 427 -65.12 -11.85 19.09
C GLU A 427 -66.15 -12.95 18.87
N TYR A 428 -67.29 -12.87 19.58
CA TYR A 428 -68.39 -13.82 19.47
C TYR A 428 -69.62 -13.17 18.85
N ASP A 429 -70.34 -13.93 18.03
CA ASP A 429 -71.59 -13.48 17.42
C ASP A 429 -72.76 -13.58 18.43
N THR A 430 -73.96 -13.16 18.01
CA THR A 430 -75.16 -13.22 18.86
C THR A 430 -75.59 -14.64 19.27
N LYS A 431 -75.00 -15.69 18.67
CA LYS A 431 -75.26 -17.10 18.96
C LYS A 431 -74.19 -17.72 19.86
N GLY A 432 -73.11 -16.98 20.16
CA GLY A 432 -71.98 -17.46 20.94
C GLY A 432 -70.91 -18.18 20.11
N ASP A 433 -70.99 -18.11 18.78
CA ASP A 433 -69.98 -18.68 17.88
C ASP A 433 -68.88 -17.65 17.61
N LEU A 434 -67.63 -18.11 17.48
CA LEU A 434 -66.48 -17.25 17.21
C LEU A 434 -66.59 -16.60 15.82
N VAL A 435 -66.64 -15.27 15.77
CA VAL A 435 -66.81 -14.46 14.55
C VAL A 435 -65.62 -14.61 13.62
N ALA A 436 -64.40 -14.47 14.17
CA ALA A 436 -63.17 -14.56 13.42
C ALA A 436 -62.03 -15.08 14.30
N LYS A 437 -61.15 -15.89 13.72
CA LYS A 437 -59.93 -16.35 14.38
C LYS A 437 -58.83 -15.30 14.20
N VAL A 438 -58.15 -14.97 15.30
CA VAL A 438 -57.01 -14.06 15.28
C VAL A 438 -55.83 -14.75 14.57
N THR A 439 -55.37 -14.19 13.46
CA THR A 439 -54.20 -14.68 12.72
C THR A 439 -52.90 -14.11 13.28
N PHE A 440 -51.84 -14.90 13.26
CA PHE A 440 -50.51 -14.49 13.68
C PHE A 440 -49.91 -13.46 12.71
N ASN A 441 -49.31 -12.40 13.24
CA ASN A 441 -48.62 -11.36 12.48
C ASN A 441 -47.19 -11.21 13.02
N ALA A 442 -46.18 -11.45 12.19
CA ALA A 442 -44.78 -11.51 12.64
C ALA A 442 -44.20 -10.14 13.05
N SER A 443 -44.81 -9.04 12.59
CA SER A 443 -44.41 -7.69 12.95
C SER A 443 -44.89 -7.27 14.34
N LEU A 444 -46.00 -7.85 14.81
CA LEU A 444 -46.65 -7.46 16.08
C LEU A 444 -46.56 -8.53 17.17
N MET A 445 -46.26 -9.78 16.80
CA MET A 445 -46.35 -10.93 17.68
C MET A 445 -45.11 -11.81 17.63
N ASN A 446 -44.80 -12.45 18.76
CA ASN A 446 -43.74 -13.42 18.89
C ASN A 446 -44.28 -14.73 19.47
N GLU A 447 -43.96 -15.85 18.81
CA GLU A 447 -44.37 -17.19 19.27
C GLU A 447 -43.44 -17.69 20.39
N ARG A 448 -44.01 -18.23 21.48
CA ARG A 448 -43.25 -18.58 22.69
C ARG A 448 -43.19 -20.07 23.03
N SER A 449 -43.84 -20.95 22.26
CA SER A 449 -43.83 -22.40 22.52
C SER A 449 -42.44 -23.02 22.35
N GLY A 450 -41.60 -22.42 21.50
CA GLY A 450 -40.31 -23.00 21.10
C GLY A 450 -40.46 -24.21 20.18
N GLU A 451 -41.66 -24.50 19.69
CA GLU A 451 -41.94 -25.57 18.72
C GLU A 451 -41.70 -25.11 17.26
N THR A 452 -41.46 -23.82 17.03
CA THR A 452 -41.38 -23.19 15.71
C THR A 452 -40.03 -22.51 15.48
N THR A 453 -39.55 -22.52 14.23
CA THR A 453 -38.20 -22.01 13.88
C THR A 453 -38.20 -20.55 13.44
N SER A 454 -39.30 -20.03 12.87
CA SER A 454 -39.42 -18.63 12.44
C SER A 454 -40.85 -18.09 12.58
N ASN A 455 -40.99 -16.82 12.99
CA ASN A 455 -42.26 -16.10 13.05
C ASN A 455 -42.84 -15.83 11.66
N ASP A 456 -42.00 -15.58 10.65
CA ASP A 456 -42.45 -15.30 9.27
C ASP A 456 -43.14 -16.51 8.65
N GLU A 457 -42.67 -17.72 8.95
CA GLU A 457 -43.31 -18.97 8.51
C GLU A 457 -44.71 -19.15 9.13
N LEU A 458 -44.92 -18.65 10.35
CA LEU A 458 -46.22 -18.71 11.03
C LEU A 458 -47.24 -17.79 10.39
N GLU A 459 -46.82 -16.59 10.00
CA GLU A 459 -47.66 -15.65 9.27
C GLU A 459 -47.98 -16.20 7.88
N ALA A 460 -46.97 -16.70 7.15
CA ALA A 460 -47.16 -17.23 5.80
C ALA A 460 -48.15 -18.41 5.73
N ARG A 461 -48.20 -19.24 6.78
CA ARG A 461 -49.15 -20.38 6.88
C ARG A 461 -50.51 -20.00 7.47
N GLY A 462 -50.74 -18.73 7.82
CA GLY A 462 -51.98 -18.27 8.45
C GLY A 462 -52.22 -18.90 9.83
N ALA A 463 -51.17 -19.04 10.64
CA ALA A 463 -51.27 -19.63 11.97
C ALA A 463 -52.28 -18.86 12.83
N VAL A 464 -53.12 -19.61 13.56
CA VAL A 464 -54.11 -19.02 14.46
C VAL A 464 -53.51 -18.85 15.85
N VAL A 465 -53.69 -17.66 16.41
CA VAL A 465 -53.30 -17.34 17.78
C VAL A 465 -54.31 -17.97 18.73
N LYS A 466 -53.80 -18.70 19.72
CA LYS A 466 -54.60 -19.42 20.70
C LYS A 466 -54.70 -18.69 22.03
N VAL A 467 -53.59 -18.18 22.56
CA VAL A 467 -53.53 -17.45 23.84
C VAL A 467 -52.50 -16.33 23.73
N VAL A 468 -52.83 -15.16 24.26
CA VAL A 468 -51.87 -14.06 24.50
C VAL A 468 -51.26 -14.22 25.89
N LEU A 469 -49.94 -14.40 25.97
CA LEU A 469 -49.19 -14.51 27.23
C LEU A 469 -48.67 -13.16 27.72
N PHE A 470 -48.36 -12.24 26.81
CA PHE A 470 -47.94 -10.87 27.13
C PHE A 470 -48.43 -9.89 26.06
N PRO A 471 -48.95 -8.71 26.43
CA PRO A 471 -49.52 -7.77 25.46
C PRO A 471 -48.46 -7.03 24.66
N LEU A 472 -48.85 -6.50 23.51
CA LEU A 472 -48.02 -5.64 22.66
C LEU A 472 -47.74 -4.30 23.37
N VAL A 473 -46.48 -3.85 23.33
CA VAL A 473 -46.06 -2.54 23.81
C VAL A 473 -45.53 -1.72 22.64
N VAL A 474 -46.08 -0.52 22.48
CA VAL A 474 -45.68 0.43 21.43
C VAL A 474 -45.19 1.75 22.05
N LYS A 475 -44.29 2.42 21.33
CA LYS A 475 -43.88 3.80 21.57
C LYS A 475 -44.51 4.66 20.50
N LYS A 476 -45.22 5.71 20.91
CA LYS A 476 -45.75 6.74 20.02
C LYS A 476 -44.97 8.05 20.22
N GLY A 477 -44.49 8.61 19.11
CA GLY A 477 -43.68 9.81 19.08
C GLY A 477 -42.22 9.60 19.49
N ASP A 478 -41.40 10.62 19.25
CA ASP A 478 -39.96 10.62 19.54
C ASP A 478 -39.64 10.96 21.01
N ASP A 479 -38.35 11.00 21.37
CA ASP A 479 -37.89 11.32 22.73
C ASP A 479 -38.18 12.76 23.19
N PHE A 480 -38.57 13.63 22.25
CA PHE A 480 -39.04 14.98 22.52
C PHE A 480 -40.56 15.04 22.67
N GLY A 481 -41.28 13.97 22.35
CA GLY A 481 -42.74 13.90 22.37
C GLY A 481 -43.37 14.52 21.11
N GLU A 482 -42.68 14.47 19.98
CA GLU A 482 -43.17 14.90 18.66
C GLU A 482 -43.39 13.69 17.75
N GLY A 483 -44.27 13.85 16.76
CA GLY A 483 -44.61 12.79 15.80
C GLY A 483 -45.75 11.87 16.25
N GLU A 484 -46.38 11.22 15.28
CA GLU A 484 -47.48 10.26 15.51
C GLU A 484 -47.08 8.82 15.20
N ASP A 485 -45.84 8.61 14.72
CA ASP A 485 -45.35 7.30 14.33
C ASP A 485 -45.31 6.35 15.55
N GLU A 486 -45.76 5.11 15.32
CA GLU A 486 -45.80 4.05 16.32
C GLU A 486 -44.71 3.01 16.03
N ILE A 487 -43.87 2.75 17.03
CA ILE A 487 -42.80 1.77 16.97
C ILE A 487 -43.13 0.65 17.94
N VAL A 488 -43.02 -0.60 17.48
CA VAL A 488 -43.14 -1.77 18.36
C VAL A 488 -41.91 -1.84 19.26
N VAL A 489 -42.12 -1.71 20.56
CA VAL A 489 -41.07 -1.81 21.59
C VAL A 489 -40.94 -3.25 22.07
N CYS A 490 -42.07 -3.89 22.39
CA CYS A 490 -42.10 -5.28 22.82
C CYS A 490 -43.26 -6.00 22.12
N PRO A 491 -43.01 -6.95 21.21
CA PRO A 491 -44.08 -7.66 20.49
C PRO A 491 -44.92 -8.49 21.46
N ALA A 492 -46.21 -8.67 21.15
CA ALA A 492 -47.09 -9.52 21.94
C ALA A 492 -46.55 -10.95 21.98
N GLN A 493 -46.42 -11.52 23.17
CA GLN A 493 -45.97 -12.91 23.32
C GLN A 493 -47.18 -13.81 23.26
N VAL A 494 -47.23 -14.73 22.30
CA VAL A 494 -48.42 -15.55 22.03
C VAL A 494 -48.07 -17.03 21.89
N LEU A 495 -49.09 -17.87 22.06
CA LEU A 495 -49.05 -19.28 21.65
C LEU A 495 -49.97 -19.48 20.46
N VAL A 496 -49.47 -20.13 19.43
CA VAL A 496 -50.28 -20.51 18.27
C VAL A 496 -50.89 -21.91 18.46
N THR A 497 -51.98 -22.20 17.74
CA THR A 497 -52.56 -23.54 17.75
C THR A 497 -51.55 -24.53 17.14
N GLY A 498 -51.00 -25.42 17.98
CA GLY A 498 -49.91 -26.33 17.58
C GLY A 498 -50.32 -27.31 16.47
N THR A 499 -49.42 -27.52 15.50
CA THR A 499 -49.53 -28.54 14.45
C THR A 499 -49.19 -29.93 14.99
N ARG A 500 -49.98 -30.48 15.92
CA ARG A 500 -49.73 -31.86 16.38
C ARG A 500 -50.21 -32.87 15.33
N SER A 501 -49.35 -33.19 14.36
CA SER A 501 -49.34 -34.53 13.77
C SER A 501 -48.97 -35.52 14.87
N LYS A 502 -49.97 -36.19 15.46
CA LYS A 502 -49.75 -37.30 16.39
C LYS A 502 -48.95 -38.41 15.69
N LYS A 503 -47.63 -38.47 15.88
CA LYS A 503 -46.89 -39.73 15.70
C LYS A 503 -47.12 -40.58 16.95
N VAL A 504 -48.23 -41.31 16.94
CA VAL A 504 -48.48 -42.37 17.92
C VAL A 504 -47.52 -43.51 17.60
N VAL A 505 -46.37 -43.57 18.29
CA VAL A 505 -45.57 -44.80 18.31
C VAL A 505 -46.26 -45.76 19.27
N ARG A 506 -47.12 -46.61 18.71
CA ARG A 506 -47.75 -47.73 19.40
C ARG A 506 -46.68 -48.78 19.68
N VAL A 507 -46.08 -48.75 20.86
CA VAL A 507 -45.30 -49.91 21.34
C VAL A 507 -46.31 -50.91 21.89
N MET A 508 -46.57 -51.97 21.12
CA MET A 508 -47.34 -53.11 21.59
C MET A 508 -46.53 -53.86 22.66
N SER A 509 -47.20 -54.19 23.75
CA SER A 509 -46.67 -55.00 24.85
C SER A 509 -46.35 -56.42 24.39
N GLY A 510 -45.17 -56.91 24.74
CA GLY A 510 -44.84 -58.34 24.82
C GLY A 510 -44.32 -58.64 26.21
N ALA A 511 -44.93 -59.62 26.89
CA ALA A 511 -44.70 -59.96 28.29
C ALA A 511 -43.62 -61.05 28.48
N MET A 512 -42.94 -60.98 29.64
CA MET A 512 -42.15 -62.03 30.35
C MET A 512 -40.84 -62.51 29.68
N SER A 513 -39.71 -62.81 30.37
CA SER A 513 -39.40 -63.11 31.78
C SER A 513 -37.88 -63.00 32.06
N ILE A 514 -37.53 -62.65 33.31
CA ILE A 514 -36.42 -63.14 34.17
C ILE A 514 -35.11 -63.62 33.51
N ASN A 515 -34.00 -62.91 33.78
CA ASN A 515 -32.86 -63.41 34.56
C ASN A 515 -31.77 -62.33 34.80
N ARG A 516 -31.35 -62.20 36.06
CA ARG A 516 -30.07 -61.62 36.52
C ARG A 516 -28.99 -62.70 36.36
N PRO A 517 -27.66 -62.41 36.25
CA PRO A 517 -26.93 -61.72 37.31
C PRO A 517 -25.65 -60.89 36.93
N ASP A 518 -25.25 -60.09 37.91
CA ASP A 518 -23.89 -59.77 38.41
C ASP A 518 -22.78 -58.95 37.68
N SER A 519 -22.20 -58.10 38.53
CA SER A 519 -20.81 -57.61 38.66
C SER A 519 -20.21 -56.51 37.75
N ARG A 520 -20.09 -55.32 38.37
CA ARG A 520 -18.86 -54.50 38.56
C ARG A 520 -17.65 -54.76 37.65
N SER A 521 -17.17 -53.74 36.91
CA SER A 521 -15.84 -53.09 37.09
C SER A 521 -15.46 -52.14 35.92
N SER A 522 -14.55 -51.21 36.23
CA SER A 522 -13.69 -50.34 35.37
C SER A 522 -14.32 -49.08 34.77
N ARG A 523 -13.99 -47.87 35.24
CA ARG A 523 -12.73 -47.06 35.18
C ARG A 523 -12.61 -46.21 33.90
N ILE A 524 -13.01 -44.95 34.05
CA ILE A 524 -12.35 -43.68 33.69
C ILE A 524 -11.27 -43.74 32.58
N SER A 525 -11.52 -43.01 31.49
CA SER A 525 -10.51 -42.44 30.60
C SER A 525 -10.75 -40.92 30.43
N ARG A 526 -9.66 -40.17 30.61
CA ARG A 526 -9.50 -38.72 30.37
C ARG A 526 -9.14 -38.49 28.92
N VAL A 527 -9.67 -37.43 28.29
CA VAL A 527 -9.08 -36.79 27.10
C VAL A 527 -9.02 -35.28 27.33
N THR A 528 -7.87 -34.73 26.95
CA THR A 528 -7.32 -33.40 27.18
C THR A 528 -7.92 -32.32 26.27
N SER A 529 -8.11 -31.11 26.81
CA SER A 529 -8.45 -29.87 26.09
C SER A 529 -7.22 -28.98 25.89
N VAL A 530 -7.11 -28.42 24.70
CA VAL A 530 -6.11 -27.45 24.21
C VAL A 530 -6.49 -26.03 24.66
N ALA A 531 -5.48 -25.21 24.99
CA ALA A 531 -5.60 -23.76 25.22
C ALA A 531 -4.66 -22.98 24.27
N PRO A 532 -4.97 -21.70 23.93
CA PRO A 532 -4.28 -20.93 22.89
C PRO A 532 -3.09 -20.09 23.43
N PRO A 533 -2.22 -19.53 22.56
CA PRO A 533 -1.05 -18.76 22.99
C PRO A 533 -1.23 -17.25 22.88
N GLU A 534 -0.61 -16.52 23.82
CA GLU A 534 -0.18 -15.14 23.66
C GLU A 534 1.34 -15.05 23.80
N SER A 535 1.90 -14.15 23.01
CA SER A 535 3.31 -13.79 22.82
C SER A 535 3.85 -12.81 23.87
N THR A 536 5.16 -12.84 24.11
CA THR A 536 6.14 -11.71 23.94
C THR A 536 7.33 -11.83 24.92
N ILE A 537 8.50 -11.34 24.47
CA ILE A 537 9.78 -11.03 25.17
C ILE A 537 10.87 -12.12 24.93
N MET A 538 11.65 -12.08 23.85
CA MET A 538 12.87 -11.27 23.59
C MET A 538 14.04 -11.49 24.58
N ASP A 539 15.01 -12.30 24.14
CA ASP A 539 16.45 -11.99 24.03
C ASP A 539 17.32 -11.81 25.29
N TYR A 540 18.18 -12.81 25.57
CA TYR A 540 19.65 -12.83 25.35
C TYR A 540 20.35 -13.80 26.34
N GLU A 541 20.95 -14.85 25.78
CA GLU A 541 22.09 -15.53 26.40
C GLU A 541 23.36 -14.70 26.18
N GLN A 542 24.18 -14.53 27.21
CA GLN A 542 25.56 -15.06 27.27
C GLN A 542 26.34 -14.36 28.39
N GLY A 543 26.92 -15.16 29.28
CA GLY A 543 27.80 -14.64 30.32
C GLY A 543 28.32 -15.73 31.24
N GLY A 544 29.13 -16.64 30.69
CA GLY A 544 29.87 -17.61 31.49
C GLY A 544 31.28 -17.78 30.98
N LYS A 545 32.27 -17.13 31.62
CA LYS A 545 33.42 -17.80 32.28
C LYS A 545 34.53 -16.84 32.70
N ASN A 546 35.02 -17.15 33.91
CA ASN A 546 36.39 -17.11 34.41
C ASN A 546 37.02 -15.79 34.90
N MET A 547 37.27 -15.82 36.23
CA MET A 547 38.55 -15.56 36.92
C MET A 547 39.46 -14.49 36.30
N PHE A 548 39.59 -13.35 36.98
CA PHE A 548 40.64 -13.07 37.97
C PHE A 548 40.19 -11.93 38.90
#